data_AF-A0AAN8FTV0-F1
#
_entry.id   AF-A0AAN8FTV0-F1
#
_cell.length_a   1.000
_cell.length_b   1.000
_cell.length_c   1.000
_cell.angle_alpha   90.00
_cell.angle_beta   90.00
_cell.angle_gamma   90.00
#
_symmetry.space_group_name_H-M   'P 1'
#
loop_
_entity.id
_entity.type
_entity.pdbx_description
1 polymer ?
#
loop_
_entity_poly.entity_id
_entity_poly.type
_entity_poly.pdbx_seq_one_letter_code
_entity_poly.pdbx_strand_id
1 'polypeptide(L)'
;MRSALLLLAIVSCALACDIIVHVKSDTDKKFSAQVTASNGKKSDKWTYSKKLQKNTFQQKADECGLKDWEIATFDEAGKLAHNVKVRANY
;
A
#
# COMPACT_ATOMS: atom_id res chain seq x y z
N MET A 1 -20.31 34.83 -22.51
CA MET A 1 -19.05 34.40 -21.84
C MET A 1 -19.30 34.14 -20.35
N ARG A 2 -20.20 33.20 -20.00
CA ARG A 2 -20.47 32.80 -18.60
C ARG A 2 -20.70 31.28 -18.47
N SER A 3 -21.26 30.65 -19.50
CA SER A 3 -21.53 29.20 -19.51
C SER A 3 -20.31 28.30 -19.72
N ALA A 4 -19.17 28.83 -20.19
CA ALA A 4 -17.97 28.03 -20.41
C ALA A 4 -17.19 27.68 -19.12
N LEU A 5 -17.40 28.42 -18.03
CA LEU A 5 -16.72 28.19 -16.75
C LEU A 5 -17.29 26.99 -15.97
N LEU A 6 -18.54 26.60 -16.21
CA LEU A 6 -19.19 25.49 -15.49
C LEU A 6 -18.70 24.10 -15.95
N LEU A 7 -18.22 23.97 -17.18
CA LEU A 7 -17.76 22.69 -17.74
C LEU A 7 -16.37 22.29 -17.23
N LEU A 8 -15.54 23.23 -16.79
CA LEU A 8 -14.19 22.93 -16.28
C LEU A 8 -14.20 22.34 -14.85
N ALA A 9 -15.28 22.52 -14.10
CA ALA A 9 -15.37 22.06 -12.70
C ALA A 9 -15.70 20.56 -12.57
N ILE A 10 -16.16 19.90 -13.64
CA ILE A 10 -16.62 18.50 -13.60
C ILE A 10 -15.46 17.52 -13.85
N VAL A 11 -14.34 17.98 -14.39
CA VAL A 11 -13.20 17.13 -14.80
C VAL A 11 -12.19 16.89 -13.66
N SER A 12 -12.35 17.51 -12.49
CA SER A 12 -11.37 17.42 -11.39
C SER A 12 -11.68 16.35 -10.31
N CYS A 13 -12.74 15.55 -10.43
CA CYS A 13 -13.25 14.72 -9.33
C CYS A 13 -13.26 13.20 -9.57
N ALA A 14 -12.22 12.60 -10.17
CA ALA A 14 -12.23 11.16 -10.43
C ALA A 14 -10.92 10.40 -10.19
N LEU A 15 -10.12 10.77 -9.18
CA LEU A 15 -9.01 9.92 -8.70
C LEU A 15 -9.05 9.78 -7.17
N ALA A 16 -10.22 9.49 -6.62
CA ALA A 16 -10.30 9.05 -5.24
C ALA A 16 -9.86 7.57 -5.16
N CYS A 17 -8.56 7.33 -5.02
CA CYS A 17 -8.00 5.98 -4.97
C CYS A 17 -7.84 5.49 -3.52
N ASP A 18 -8.75 4.64 -3.05
CA ASP A 18 -8.59 3.96 -1.76
C ASP A 18 -7.85 2.63 -1.96
N ILE A 19 -6.55 2.60 -1.64
CA ILE A 19 -5.71 1.41 -1.83
C ILE A 19 -5.57 0.68 -0.48
N ILE A 20 -6.05 -0.56 -0.45
CA ILE A 20 -5.98 -1.44 0.73
C ILE A 20 -5.03 -2.60 0.42
N VAL A 21 -3.91 -2.66 1.14
CA VAL A 21 -2.92 -3.74 1.04
C VAL A 21 -3.09 -4.71 2.20
N HIS A 22 -3.36 -5.97 1.88
CA HIS A 22 -3.39 -7.06 2.85
C HIS A 22 -2.10 -7.87 2.75
N VAL A 23 -1.35 -7.98 3.85
CA VAL A 23 -0.24 -8.91 3.97
C VAL A 23 -0.69 -10.06 4.85
N LYS A 24 -0.68 -11.27 4.29
CA LYS A 24 -1.11 -12.50 4.96
C LYS A 24 0.05 -13.48 5.00
N SER A 25 0.34 -14.02 6.17
CA SER A 25 1.31 -15.10 6.31
C SER A 25 0.78 -16.40 5.68
N ASP A 26 1.61 -17.05 4.88
CA ASP A 26 1.38 -18.43 4.41
C ASP A 26 2.33 -19.45 5.08
N THR A 27 3.02 -19.04 6.14
CA THR A 27 3.97 -19.89 6.87
C THR A 27 3.81 -19.78 8.39
N ASP A 28 4.24 -20.81 9.10
CA ASP A 28 4.35 -20.82 10.56
C ASP A 28 5.72 -20.35 11.07
N LYS A 29 6.68 -20.09 10.16
CA LYS A 29 7.95 -19.46 10.51
C LYS A 29 7.71 -18.01 10.92
N LYS A 30 8.44 -17.52 11.92
CA LYS A 30 8.33 -16.11 12.29
C LYS A 30 9.09 -15.25 11.30
N PHE A 31 8.50 -14.11 10.96
CA PHE A 31 9.11 -13.08 10.14
C PHE A 31 8.42 -11.75 10.42
N SER A 32 9.02 -10.65 9.99
CA SER A 32 8.34 -9.36 9.98
C SER A 32 8.07 -8.89 8.56
N ALA A 33 7.03 -8.09 8.37
CA ALA A 33 6.80 -7.41 7.09
C ALA A 33 6.46 -5.93 7.30
N GLN A 34 6.81 -5.11 6.31
CA GLN A 34 6.48 -3.70 6.24
C GLN A 34 6.08 -3.34 4.82
N VAL A 35 4.99 -2.59 4.69
CA VAL A 35 4.52 -2.03 3.42
C VAL A 35 5.04 -0.61 3.32
N THR A 36 5.56 -0.24 2.15
CA THR A 36 5.88 1.15 1.78
C THR A 36 4.99 1.54 0.61
N ALA A 37 4.16 2.55 0.86
CA ALA A 37 3.32 3.17 -0.14
C ALA A 37 4.13 3.93 -1.19
N SER A 38 3.50 4.20 -2.33
CA SER A 38 4.07 4.94 -3.46
C SER A 38 4.50 6.37 -3.12
N ASN A 39 3.92 6.97 -2.07
CA ASN A 39 4.30 8.28 -1.55
C ASN A 39 5.38 8.23 -0.46
N GLY A 40 5.95 7.04 -0.18
CA GLY A 40 6.97 6.83 0.85
C GLY A 40 6.42 6.58 2.25
N LYS A 41 5.10 6.66 2.48
CA LYS A 41 4.48 6.33 3.77
C LYS A 41 4.66 4.86 4.06
N LYS A 42 5.06 4.52 5.28
CA LYS A 42 5.32 3.15 5.69
C LYS A 42 4.25 2.68 6.67
N SER A 43 3.92 1.40 6.61
CA SER A 43 3.20 0.75 7.70
C SER A 43 4.11 0.57 8.91
N ASP A 44 3.52 0.21 10.05
CA ASP A 44 4.28 -0.40 11.12
C ASP A 44 4.98 -1.67 10.62
N LYS A 45 6.11 -2.02 11.25
CA LYS A 45 6.77 -3.31 11.03
C LYS A 45 6.00 -4.36 11.82
N TRP A 46 5.18 -5.15 11.12
CA TRP A 46 4.37 -6.19 11.75
C TRP A 46 5.16 -7.48 11.89
N THR A 47 4.98 -8.19 13.00
CA THR A 47 5.57 -9.52 13.21
C THR A 47 4.51 -10.59 13.03
N TYR A 48 4.79 -11.52 12.14
CA TYR A 48 3.98 -12.69 11.85
C TYR A 48 4.59 -13.88 12.57
N SER A 49 3.77 -14.63 13.30
CA SER A 49 4.22 -15.78 14.08
C SER A 49 3.44 -17.06 13.82
N LYS A 50 2.40 -16.98 12.99
CA LYS A 50 1.50 -18.08 12.67
C LYS A 50 1.03 -17.96 11.23
N LYS A 51 0.73 -19.11 10.60
CA LYS A 51 0.07 -19.12 9.29
C LYS A 51 -1.28 -18.41 9.36
N LEU A 52 -1.68 -17.79 8.26
CA LEU A 52 -2.93 -17.03 8.07
C LEU A 52 -3.05 -15.73 8.88
N GLN A 53 -2.09 -15.38 9.74
CA GLN A 53 -2.05 -14.07 10.37
C GLN A 53 -2.02 -12.98 9.29
N LYS A 54 -2.88 -11.95 9.44
CA LYS A 54 -3.09 -10.91 8.43
C LYS A 54 -2.99 -9.53 9.06
N ASN A 55 -2.27 -8.62 8.42
CA ASN A 55 -2.32 -7.20 8.72
C ASN A 55 -2.71 -6.41 7.46
N THR A 56 -3.28 -5.24 7.70
CA THR A 56 -3.85 -4.38 6.65
C THR A 56 -3.20 -3.01 6.74
N PHE A 57 -2.75 -2.49 5.61
CA PHE A 57 -2.36 -1.10 5.45
C PHE A 57 -3.27 -0.47 4.41
N GLN A 58 -3.89 0.63 4.78
CA GLN A 58 -4.81 1.37 3.92
C GLN A 58 -4.24 2.77 3.69
N GLN A 59 -4.20 3.17 2.43
CA GLN A 59 -3.87 4.52 2.02
C GLN A 59 -5.08 5.20 1.43
N LYS A 60 -5.44 6.33 2.01
CA LYS A 60 -6.58 7.14 1.58
C LYS A 60 -6.31 7.80 0.23
N ALA A 61 -7.40 8.03 -0.50
CA ALA A 61 -7.49 8.73 -1.77
C ALA A 61 -6.64 10.00 -1.90
N ASP A 62 -6.65 10.86 -0.87
CA ASP A 62 -5.98 12.16 -0.91
C ASP A 62 -4.45 12.07 -0.98
N GLU A 63 -3.88 10.90 -0.66
CA GLU A 63 -2.44 10.65 -0.65
C GLU A 63 -1.97 9.72 -1.78
N CYS A 64 -2.87 9.37 -2.72
CA CYS A 64 -2.59 8.30 -3.68
C CYS A 64 -1.63 8.75 -4.79
N GLY A 65 -0.45 8.13 -4.83
CA GLY A 65 0.43 8.12 -6.00
C GLY A 65 0.28 6.83 -6.81
N LEU A 66 0.12 6.94 -8.12
CA LEU A 66 0.17 5.80 -9.06
C LEU A 66 1.62 5.35 -9.33
N LYS A 67 2.35 4.95 -8.29
CA LYS A 67 3.71 4.40 -8.43
C LYS A 67 3.81 3.03 -7.77
N ASP A 68 4.92 2.35 -8.01
CA ASP A 68 5.19 1.04 -7.43
C ASP A 68 5.20 1.13 -5.89
N TRP A 69 4.53 0.16 -5.27
CA TRP A 69 4.52 -0.07 -3.83
C TRP A 69 5.57 -1.12 -3.48
N GLU A 70 6.06 -1.11 -2.24
CA GLU A 70 7.04 -2.10 -1.79
C GLU A 70 6.51 -2.90 -0.59
N ILE A 71 6.71 -4.21 -0.62
CA ILE A 71 6.48 -5.10 0.51
C ILE A 71 7.83 -5.72 0.86
N ALA A 72 8.38 -5.31 2.00
CA ALA A 72 9.63 -5.83 2.53
C ALA A 72 9.34 -6.86 3.63
N THR A 73 9.97 -8.03 3.54
CA THR A 73 9.96 -9.04 4.60
C THR A 73 11.34 -9.16 5.23
N PHE A 74 11.36 -9.35 6.55
CA PHE A 74 12.57 -9.46 7.36
C PHE A 74 12.56 -10.79 8.09
N ASP A 75 13.73 -11.44 8.19
CA ASP A 75 13.89 -12.64 8.99
C ASP A 75 13.82 -12.35 10.50
N GLU A 76 13.93 -13.40 11.33
CA GLU A 76 13.89 -13.28 12.78
C GLU A 76 15.05 -12.42 13.35
N ALA A 77 16.18 -12.34 12.65
CA ALA A 77 17.31 -11.48 13.02
C ALA A 77 17.09 -10.01 12.59
N GLY A 78 15.97 -9.72 11.91
CA GLY A 78 15.62 -8.40 11.41
C GLY A 78 16.30 -8.02 10.10
N LYS A 79 17.03 -8.95 9.46
CA LYS A 79 17.67 -8.74 8.16
C LYS A 79 16.65 -8.83 7.04
N LEU A 80 16.80 -7.99 6.03
CA LEU A 80 15.95 -8.00 4.84
C LEU A 80 16.09 -9.35 4.12
N ALA A 81 14.98 -10.07 4.00
CA ALA A 81 14.91 -11.35 3.29
C ALA A 81 14.45 -11.13 1.85
N HIS A 82 13.33 -10.43 1.66
CA HIS A 82 12.75 -10.14 0.35
C HIS A 82 12.18 -8.72 0.32
N ASN A 83 12.22 -8.10 -0.86
CA ASN A 83 11.49 -6.88 -1.14
C ASN A 83 10.82 -7.06 -2.51
N VAL A 84 9.50 -6.93 -2.56
CA VAL A 84 8.69 -7.08 -3.77
C VAL A 84 8.06 -5.75 -4.12
N LYS A 85 8.23 -5.33 -5.36
CA LYS A 85 7.54 -4.17 -5.94
C LYS A 85 6.19 -4.60 -6.51
N VAL A 86 5.13 -3.93 -6.10
CA VAL A 86 3.76 -4.20 -6.52
C VAL A 86 3.22 -2.96 -7.22
N ARG A 87 2.79 -3.13 -8.47
CA ARG A 87 2.08 -2.07 -9.19
C ARG A 87 0.58 -2.29 -9.04
N ALA A 88 -0.13 -1.29 -8.55
CA ALA A 88 -1.59 -1.30 -8.59
C ALA A 88 -2.03 -1.10 -10.05
N ASN A 89 -2.68 -2.10 -10.64
CA ASN A 89 -3.38 -1.95 -11.92
C ASN A 89 -4.80 -1.47 -11.60
N TYR A 90 -5.20 -0.35 -12.20
CA TYR A 90 -6.56 0.21 -12.12
C TYR A 90 -7.40 -0.26 -13.32
#